data_AF-U5HGT0-F1
#
_entry.id   AF-U5HGT0-F1
#
_cell.length_a   1.000
_cell.length_b   1.000
_cell.length_c   1.000
_cell.angle_alpha   90.00
_cell.angle_beta   90.00
_cell.angle_gamma   90.00
#
_symmetry.space_group_name_H-M   'P 1'
#
loop_
_entity.id
_entity.type
_entity.pdbx_description
1 polymer ?
#
loop_
_entity_poly.entity_id
_entity_poly.type
_entity_poly.pdbx_seq_one_letter_code
_entity_poly.pdbx_strand_id
1 'polypeptide(L)'
;MLDETDLQQLLSGIEPLLDDVYTFGTIPLDSPIPPGCIGTLDEREGRTLILPLEIAKTPPALTDVKWAGEWAEITLQIHSSLERLDSSLLLLRRWG
;
A
#
# COMPACT_ATOMS: atom_id res chain seq x y z
N MET A 1 31.24 10.45 -5.44
CA MET A 1 30.22 11.51 -5.33
C MET A 1 29.52 11.65 -6.67
N LEU A 2 28.60 10.74 -6.98
CA LEU A 2 27.72 10.82 -8.18
C LEU A 2 26.27 10.50 -7.78
N ASP A 3 26.00 10.29 -6.49
CA ASP A 3 24.78 9.69 -5.95
C ASP A 3 23.86 10.74 -5.29
N GLU A 4 24.46 11.75 -4.67
CA GLU A 4 23.73 12.75 -3.87
C GLU A 4 23.06 13.83 -4.74
N THR A 5 23.64 14.15 -5.89
CA THR A 5 23.08 15.11 -6.87
C THR A 5 21.84 14.54 -7.57
N ASP A 6 21.75 13.22 -7.69
CA ASP A 6 20.64 12.52 -8.35
C ASP A 6 19.41 12.45 -7.43
N LEU A 7 19.62 12.19 -6.13
CA LEU A 7 18.53 12.13 -5.14
C LEU A 7 17.82 13.48 -4.97
N GLN A 8 18.55 14.60 -4.91
CA GLN A 8 17.92 15.91 -4.80
C GLN A 8 17.12 16.28 -6.06
N GLN A 9 17.61 15.91 -7.25
CA GLN A 9 16.86 16.10 -8.49
C GLN A 9 15.59 15.24 -8.50
N LEU A 10 15.69 13.97 -8.11
CA LEU A 10 14.56 13.04 -8.03
C LEU A 10 13.48 13.57 -7.07
N LEU A 11 13.87 14.01 -5.87
CA LEU A 11 12.95 14.56 -4.87
C LEU A 11 12.34 15.90 -5.31
N SER A 12 13.05 16.72 -6.09
CA SER A 12 12.58 18.04 -6.52
C SER A 12 11.42 18.00 -7.51
N GLY A 13 11.24 16.87 -8.21
CA GLY A 13 10.14 16.64 -9.15
C GLY A 13 8.95 15.89 -8.56
N ILE A 14 9.00 15.55 -7.26
CA ILE A 14 7.89 14.87 -6.59
C ILE A 14 6.80 15.89 -6.32
N GLU A 15 5.64 15.68 -6.95
CA GLU A 15 4.39 16.36 -6.62
C GLU A 15 3.54 15.42 -5.74
N PRO A 16 3.62 15.54 -4.40
CA PRO A 16 2.84 14.67 -3.53
C PRO A 16 1.36 15.03 -3.63
N LEU A 17 0.55 14.06 -4.02
CA LEU A 17 -0.90 14.18 -3.98
C LEU A 17 -1.39 13.56 -2.67
N LEU A 18 -2.15 14.33 -1.90
CA LEU A 18 -2.87 13.83 -0.75
C LEU A 18 -4.21 13.27 -1.23
N ASP A 19 -4.36 11.95 -1.13
CA ASP A 19 -5.57 11.24 -1.50
C ASP A 19 -6.45 10.97 -0.26
N ASP A 20 -7.33 9.97 -0.35
CA ASP A 20 -8.26 9.57 0.69
C ASP A 20 -7.56 9.06 1.98
N VAL A 21 -8.36 8.92 3.04
CA VAL A 21 -7.90 8.33 4.30
C VAL A 21 -8.15 6.83 4.30
N TYR A 22 -7.10 6.08 4.62
CA TYR A 22 -7.08 4.62 4.63
C TYR A 22 -6.85 4.06 6.02
N THR A 23 -7.07 2.76 6.15
CA THR A 23 -6.72 1.99 7.33
C THR A 23 -6.18 0.61 6.96
N PHE A 24 -5.54 -0.02 7.94
CA PHE A 24 -4.96 -1.36 7.81
C PHE A 24 -5.60 -2.30 8.80
N GLY A 25 -5.86 -3.53 8.38
CA GLY A 25 -6.39 -4.57 9.25
C GLY A 25 -6.07 -5.95 8.70
N THR A 26 -5.97 -6.93 9.59
CA THR A 26 -5.62 -8.30 9.23
C THR A 26 -6.83 -9.21 9.31
N ILE A 27 -7.07 -9.99 8.26
CA ILE A 27 -8.09 -11.03 8.19
C ILE A 27 -7.44 -12.42 8.02
N PRO A 28 -8.14 -13.52 8.35
CA PRO A 28 -7.73 -14.85 7.94
C PRO A 28 -7.51 -14.94 6.42
N LEU A 29 -6.55 -15.74 5.97
CA LEU A 29 -6.22 -15.91 4.54
C LEU A 29 -7.41 -16.42 3.70
N ASP A 30 -8.29 -17.20 4.34
CA ASP A 30 -9.46 -17.82 3.74
C ASP A 30 -10.66 -16.87 3.66
N SER A 31 -10.59 -15.72 4.34
CA SER A 31 -11.65 -14.73 4.34
C SER A 31 -11.68 -13.96 3.01
N PRO A 32 -12.87 -13.62 2.51
CA PRO A 32 -13.01 -12.85 1.28
C PRO A 32 -12.40 -11.46 1.43
N ILE A 33 -11.77 -10.97 0.37
CA ILE A 33 -11.28 -9.60 0.29
C ILE A 33 -12.51 -8.67 0.11
N PRO A 34 -12.71 -7.67 0.97
CA PRO A 34 -13.82 -6.73 0.84
C PRO A 34 -13.74 -5.92 -0.47
N PRO A 35 -14.90 -5.53 -1.05
CA PRO A 35 -14.90 -4.62 -2.18
C PRO A 35 -14.30 -3.26 -1.78
N GLY A 36 -13.57 -2.64 -2.70
CA GLY A 36 -12.88 -1.36 -2.46
C GLY A 36 -11.53 -1.49 -1.75
N CYS A 37 -11.03 -2.71 -1.54
CA CYS A 37 -9.66 -2.91 -1.10
C CYS A 37 -8.66 -2.50 -2.17
N ILE A 38 -7.72 -1.62 -1.82
CA ILE A 38 -6.73 -1.05 -2.74
C ILE A 38 -5.39 -1.80 -2.70
N GLY A 39 -5.17 -2.62 -1.68
CA GLY A 39 -3.93 -3.37 -1.52
C GLY A 39 -4.07 -4.50 -0.51
N THR A 40 -3.35 -5.59 -0.77
CA THR A 40 -3.30 -6.74 0.14
C THR A 40 -1.88 -7.25 0.28
N LEU A 41 -1.55 -7.76 1.46
CA LEU A 41 -0.30 -8.46 1.71
C LEU A 41 -0.58 -9.74 2.49
N ASP A 42 -0.16 -10.89 1.95
CA ASP A 42 -0.26 -12.17 2.65
C ASP A 42 0.95 -12.32 3.59
N GLU A 43 0.68 -12.30 4.89
CA GLU A 43 1.65 -12.45 5.96
C GLU A 43 1.44 -13.78 6.69
N ARG A 44 2.37 -14.14 7.58
CA ARG A 44 2.29 -15.41 8.31
C ARG A 44 1.09 -15.44 9.26
N GLU A 45 0.74 -14.29 9.83
CA GLU A 45 -0.38 -14.08 10.75
C GLU A 45 -1.75 -13.95 10.07
N GLY A 46 -1.79 -13.71 8.75
CA GLY A 46 -3.03 -13.49 8.00
C GLY A 46 -2.82 -12.60 6.77
N ARG A 47 -3.91 -12.20 6.12
CA ARG A 47 -3.89 -11.22 5.04
C ARG A 47 -4.11 -9.82 5.60
N THR A 48 -3.13 -8.95 5.45
CA THR A 48 -3.28 -7.53 5.68
C THR A 48 -4.02 -6.89 4.50
N LEU A 49 -5.01 -6.07 4.83
CA LEU A 49 -5.82 -5.29 3.90
C LEU A 49 -5.51 -3.82 4.05
N ILE A 50 -5.51 -3.11 2.93
CA ILE A 50 -5.54 -1.64 2.86
C ILE A 50 -6.92 -1.25 2.33
N LEU A 51 -7.73 -0.58 3.17
CA LEU A 51 -9.09 -0.17 2.83
C LEU A 51 -9.25 1.34 3.03
N PRO A 52 -10.07 2.01 2.21
CA PRO A 52 -10.61 3.31 2.55
C PRO A 52 -11.28 3.25 3.93
N LEU A 53 -11.01 4.24 4.77
CA LEU A 53 -11.48 4.29 6.15
C LEU A 53 -13.02 4.23 6.25
N GLU A 54 -13.71 4.83 5.28
CA GLU A 54 -15.17 4.80 5.20
C GLU A 54 -15.73 3.38 5.00
N ILE A 55 -15.04 2.56 4.20
CA ILE A 55 -15.42 1.17 3.95
C ILE A 55 -15.19 0.33 5.21
N ALA A 56 -14.04 0.51 5.88
CA ALA A 56 -13.73 -0.19 7.12
C ALA A 56 -14.71 0.13 8.26
N LYS A 57 -15.28 1.35 8.27
CA LYS A 57 -16.27 1.79 9.27
C LYS A 57 -17.72 1.38 8.92
N THR A 58 -17.99 0.89 7.71
CA THR A 58 -19.35 0.56 7.25
C THR A 58 -19.67 -0.92 7.51
N PRO A 59 -20.72 -1.25 8.31
CA PRO A 59 -21.18 -2.64 8.45
C PRO A 59 -21.62 -3.19 7.08
N PRO A 60 -21.35 -4.47 6.73
CA PRO A 60 -20.86 -5.56 7.59
C PRO A 60 -19.36 -5.82 7.46
N ALA A 61 -18.55 -4.80 7.11
CA ALA A 61 -17.20 -4.93 6.55
C ALA A 61 -16.10 -5.43 7.50
N LEU A 62 -16.39 -6.44 8.33
CA LEU A 62 -15.51 -7.15 9.26
C LEU A 62 -15.54 -6.55 10.68
N THR A 63 -16.66 -6.77 11.39
CA THR A 63 -16.83 -6.36 12.80
C THR A 63 -15.78 -6.92 13.77
N ASP A 64 -15.11 -8.01 13.40
CA ASP A 64 -14.10 -8.67 14.23
C ASP A 64 -12.66 -8.26 13.90
N VAL A 65 -12.47 -7.34 12.95
CA VAL A 65 -11.14 -6.87 12.55
C VAL A 65 -10.72 -5.67 13.39
N LYS A 66 -9.50 -5.73 13.91
CA LYS A 66 -8.85 -4.61 14.59
C LYS A 66 -8.12 -3.76 13.55
N TRP A 67 -8.62 -2.54 13.35
CA TRP A 67 -8.05 -1.57 12.43
C TRP A 67 -6.93 -0.74 13.09
N ALA A 68 -5.85 -0.47 12.36
CA ALA A 68 -4.62 0.11 12.88
C ALA A 68 -4.63 1.65 13.04
N GLY A 69 -5.68 2.35 12.58
CA GLY A 69 -5.81 3.81 12.67
C GLY A 69 -6.11 4.49 11.32
N GLU A 70 -5.95 5.81 11.26
CA GLU A 70 -6.20 6.63 10.06
C GLU A 70 -4.87 7.00 9.40
N TRP A 71 -4.76 6.77 8.09
CA TRP A 71 -3.53 6.94 7.32
C TRP A 71 -3.81 7.71 6.03
N ALA A 72 -2.96 8.66 5.69
CA ALA A 72 -3.03 9.37 4.41
C ALA A 72 -2.29 8.58 3.32
N GLU A 73 -2.88 8.47 2.14
CA GLU A 73 -2.17 8.04 0.94
C GLU A 73 -1.42 9.23 0.32
N ILE A 74 -0.15 9.01 0.00
CA ILE A 74 0.70 9.97 -0.71
C ILE A 74 1.23 9.28 -1.96
N THR A 75 0.70 9.64 -3.12
CA THR A 75 1.14 9.09 -4.39
C THR A 75 2.40 9.84 -4.87
N LEU A 76 3.47 9.09 -5.16
CA LEU A 76 4.71 9.62 -5.75
C LEU A 76 4.77 9.27 -7.23
N GLN A 77 4.64 10.27 -8.09
CA GLN A 77 4.78 10.07 -9.54
C GLN A 77 6.26 10.15 -9.92
N ILE A 78 6.89 9.00 -10.11
CA ILE A 78 8.28 8.93 -10.58
C ILE A 78 8.29 8.35 -11.98
N HIS A 79 8.87 9.07 -12.94
CA HIS A 79 9.05 8.61 -14.33
C HIS A 79 10.22 7.63 -14.47
N SER A 80 10.37 6.67 -13.53
CA SER A 80 11.39 5.64 -13.57
C SER A 80 10.77 4.24 -13.63
N SER A 81 11.38 3.33 -14.41
CA SER A 81 11.02 1.92 -14.39
C SER A 81 11.61 1.26 -13.16
N LEU A 82 10.81 0.46 -12.45
CA LEU A 82 11.17 -0.27 -11.23
C LEU A 82 12.08 -1.49 -11.55
N GLU A 83 13.15 -1.28 -12.32
CA GLU A 83 14.05 -2.34 -12.81
C GLU A 83 15.43 -2.36 -12.12
N ARG A 84 15.62 -1.64 -11.02
CA ARG A 84 16.87 -1.73 -10.25
C ARG A 84 16.61 -1.59 -8.77
N LEU A 85 16.69 -2.71 -8.06
CA LEU A 85 17.43 -2.91 -6.82
C LEU A 85 17.67 -4.42 -6.68
N ASP A 86 18.87 -4.76 -6.25
CA ASP A 86 19.42 -6.11 -6.28
C ASP A 86 18.51 -7.17 -5.66
N SER A 87 18.43 -8.28 -6.35
CA SER A 87 17.65 -9.49 -6.16
C SER A 87 17.92 -10.21 -4.82
N SER A 88 17.40 -9.67 -3.72
CA SER A 88 17.15 -10.47 -2.52
C SER A 88 15.78 -10.13 -1.94
N LEU A 89 14.78 -10.91 -2.37
CA LEU A 89 13.36 -10.85 -2.01
C LEU A 89 12.59 -9.59 -2.46
N LEU A 90 12.16 -9.59 -3.72
CA LEU A 90 10.95 -8.89 -4.14
C LEU A 90 10.12 -9.82 -5.03
N LEU A 91 9.19 -10.56 -4.44
CA LEU A 91 8.21 -11.36 -5.15
C LEU A 91 7.02 -10.47 -5.53
N LEU A 92 7.14 -9.73 -6.64
CA LEU A 92 6.01 -9.08 -7.29
C LEU A 92 5.58 -9.92 -8.49
N ARG A 93 4.43 -10.59 -8.34
CA ARG A 93 3.83 -11.43 -9.38
C ARG A 93 3.17 -10.53 -10.43
N ARG A 94 3.72 -10.58 -11.64
CA ARG A 94 3.19 -9.95 -12.86
C ARG A 94 1.78 -10.45 -13.15
N TRP A 95 0.82 -9.55 -13.35
CA TRP A 95 -0.45 -9.86 -14.03
C TRP A 95 -0.32 -9.52 -15.51
N GLY A 96 -0.89 -10.39 -16.34
CA GLY A 96 -1.12 -10.18 -17.77
C GLY A 96 -2.60 -9.98 -18.05
#